data_AF-A0A7S1BRN6-F1
#
_entry.id   AF-A0A7S1BRN6-F1
#
_cell.length_a   1.000
_cell.length_b   1.000
_cell.length_c   1.000
_cell.angle_alpha   90.00
_cell.angle_beta   90.00
_cell.angle_gamma   90.00
#
_symmetry.space_group_name_H-M   'P 1'
#
loop_
_entity.id
_entity.type
_entity.pdbx_description
1 polymer ?
#
loop_
_entity_poly.entity_id
_entity_poly.type
_entity_poly.pdbx_seq_one_letter_code
_entity_poly.pdbx_strand_id
1 'polypeptide(L)'
;MWKVLLHNDEIHTFEFVTETLATAIPTITRMKAHEICVTTHNHGRGLVTTVWKSQATQHCIALQRKGLSVSVAKDGSGGPNQGGGGGDGDGGGGGGGGGDGPSTE
;
A
#
# COMPACT_ATOMS: atom_id res chain seq x y z
N MET A 1 -8.36 -12.44 6.76
CA MET A 1 -9.04 -11.23 7.32
C MET A 1 -8.99 -10.08 6.32
N TRP A 2 -9.65 -8.95 6.57
CA TRP A 2 -9.58 -7.72 5.76
C TRP A 2 -9.15 -6.54 6.62
N LYS A 3 -8.22 -5.74 6.10
CA LYS A 3 -7.66 -4.54 6.72
C LYS A 3 -8.41 -3.31 6.24
N VAL A 4 -8.75 -2.43 7.16
CA VAL A 4 -9.19 -1.07 6.87
C VAL A 4 -8.00 -0.15 7.06
N LEU A 5 -7.61 0.57 6.01
CA LEU A 5 -6.45 1.44 5.97
C LEU A 5 -6.90 2.90 5.82
N LEU A 6 -6.41 3.76 6.71
CA LEU A 6 -6.55 5.21 6.62
C LEU A 6 -5.38 5.78 5.81
N HIS A 7 -5.65 6.75 4.94
CA HIS A 7 -4.65 7.50 4.20
C HIS A 7 -4.52 8.91 4.77
N ASN A 8 -3.29 9.41 4.80
CA ASN A 8 -3.02 10.79 5.23
C ASN A 8 -3.59 11.78 4.21
N ASP A 9 -4.05 12.93 4.71
CA ASP A 9 -4.49 14.06 3.91
C ASP A 9 -4.04 15.37 4.58
N GLU A 10 -4.05 16.48 3.83
CA GLU A 10 -3.64 17.81 4.30
C GLU A 10 -4.82 18.69 4.75
N ILE A 11 -6.04 18.16 4.70
CA ILE A 11 -7.29 18.92 4.89
C ILE A 11 -7.79 18.78 6.33
N HIS A 12 -7.72 17.58 6.91
CA HIS A 12 -8.30 17.27 8.21
C HIS A 12 -7.30 17.41 9.36
N THR A 13 -7.76 17.93 10.49
CA THR A 13 -6.96 17.99 11.72
C THR A 13 -6.89 16.64 12.42
N PHE A 14 -5.84 16.42 13.22
CA PHE A 14 -5.70 15.22 14.05
C PHE A 14 -6.93 14.97 14.93
N GLU A 15 -7.52 16.02 15.49
CA GLU A 15 -8.71 15.90 16.34
C GLU A 15 -9.93 15.42 15.55
N PHE A 16 -10.19 16.01 14.38
CA PHE A 16 -11.30 15.59 13.52
C PHE A 16 -11.19 14.12 13.11
N VAL A 17 -10.00 13.70 12.68
CA VAL A 17 -9.73 12.31 12.29
C VAL A 17 -9.90 11.37 13.49
N THR A 18 -9.36 11.75 14.65
CA THR A 18 -9.45 10.96 15.89
C THR A 18 -10.91 10.74 16.32
N GLU A 19 -11.70 11.81 16.37
CA GLU A 19 -13.12 11.73 16.73
C GLU A 19 -13.93 10.94 15.70
N THR A 20 -13.65 11.13 14.42
CA THR A 20 -14.36 10.41 13.35
C THR A 20 -14.08 8.90 13.42
N LEU A 21 -12.84 8.49 13.68
CA LEU A 21 -12.50 7.07 13.85
C LEU A 21 -13.19 6.47 15.08
N ALA A 22 -13.14 7.15 16.23
CA ALA A 22 -13.72 6.66 17.48
C ALA A 22 -15.26 6.58 17.42
N THR A 23 -15.90 7.51 16.71
CA THR A 23 -17.37 7.53 16.55
C THR A 23 -17.87 6.53 15.49
N ALA A 24 -17.13 6.36 14.39
CA ALA A 24 -17.54 5.45 13.31
C ALA A 24 -17.28 3.97 13.65
N ILE A 25 -16.29 3.68 14.48
CA ILE A 25 -15.90 2.31 14.84
C ILE A 25 -15.93 2.17 16.37
N PRO A 26 -17.01 1.60 16.93
CA PRO A 26 -17.20 1.51 18.39
C PRO A 26 -16.12 0.72 19.15
N THR A 27 -15.35 -0.10 18.43
CA THR A 27 -14.25 -0.90 19.00
C THR A 27 -12.94 -0.13 19.08
N ILE A 28 -12.87 1.11 18.56
CA ILE A 28 -11.69 1.97 18.59
C ILE A 28 -11.91 3.08 19.61
N THR A 29 -11.06 3.12 20.62
CA THR A 29 -11.05 4.22 21.60
C THR A 29 -10.44 5.48 21.00
N ARG A 30 -10.76 6.66 21.55
CA ARG A 30 -10.16 7.94 21.15
C ARG A 30 -8.62 7.90 21.20
N MET A 31 -8.06 7.29 22.25
CA MET A 31 -6.61 7.11 22.38
C MET A 31 -6.04 6.30 21.21
N LYS A 32 -6.69 5.17 20.86
CA LYS A 32 -6.22 4.33 19.75
C LYS A 32 -6.38 5.02 18.40
N ALA A 33 -7.47 5.74 18.20
CA ALA A 33 -7.70 6.56 17.02
C ALA A 33 -6.61 7.62 16.84
N HIS A 34 -6.17 8.26 17.94
CA HIS A 34 -5.09 9.22 17.90
C HIS A 34 -3.76 8.59 17.48
N GLU A 35 -3.39 7.43 18.04
CA GLU A 35 -2.19 6.68 17.63
C GLU A 35 -2.22 6.33 16.13
N ILE A 36 -3.37 5.90 15.62
CA ILE A 36 -3.56 5.59 14.19
C ILE A 36 -3.36 6.85 13.35
N CYS A 37 -3.90 7.99 13.80
CA CYS A 37 -3.77 9.27 13.11
C CYS A 37 -2.31 9.71 13.04
N VAL A 38 -1.57 9.65 14.15
CA VAL A 38 -0.13 9.96 14.21
C VAL A 38 0.67 9.01 13.31
N THR A 39 0.37 7.72 13.34
CA THR A 39 1.04 6.74 12.47
C THR A 39 0.78 7.04 11.00
N THR A 40 -0.47 7.36 10.66
CA THR A 40 -0.89 7.67 9.28
C THR A 40 -0.20 8.92 8.77
N HIS A 41 -0.11 9.97 9.57
CA HIS A 41 0.57 11.21 9.22
C HIS A 41 2.04 10.99 8.87
N ASN A 42 2.75 10.18 9.66
CA ASN A 42 4.17 9.92 9.45
C ASN A 42 4.47 8.96 8.28
N HIS A 43 3.59 8.01 7.98
CA HIS A 43 3.85 6.95 7.00
C HIS A 43 2.99 7.04 5.73
N GLY A 44 2.14 8.06 5.63
CA GLY A 44 1.15 8.23 4.56
C GLY A 44 -0.09 7.32 4.68
N ARG A 45 -0.02 6.22 5.44
CA ARG A 45 -1.15 5.31 5.71
C ARG A 45 -1.04 4.62 7.08
N GLY A 46 -2.17 4.28 7.68
CA GLY A 46 -2.24 3.56 8.96
C GLY A 46 -3.31 2.47 8.99
N LEU A 47 -3.03 1.39 9.73
CA LEU A 47 -3.99 0.31 9.95
C LEU A 47 -5.01 0.73 11.00
N VAL A 48 -6.28 0.78 10.61
CA VAL A 48 -7.39 1.13 11.52
C VAL A 48 -7.86 -0.10 12.30
N THR A 49 -8.23 -1.16 11.56
CA THR A 49 -8.69 -2.42 12.16
C THR A 49 -8.59 -3.56 11.14
N THR A 50 -8.67 -4.80 11.64
CA THR A 50 -8.69 -6.02 10.84
C THR A 50 -9.92 -6.84 11.19
N VAL A 51 -10.82 -7.01 10.22
CA VAL A 51 -12.18 -7.59 10.41
C VAL A 51 -12.57 -8.44 9.20
N TRP A 52 -13.76 -9.06 9.21
CA TRP A 52 -14.26 -9.75 8.02
C TRP A 52 -14.68 -8.77 6.92
N LYS A 53 -14.76 -9.25 5.67
CA LYS A 53 -14.97 -8.42 4.46
C LYS A 53 -16.16 -7.47 4.59
N SER A 54 -17.32 -7.99 4.98
CA SER A 54 -18.56 -7.21 5.08
C SER A 54 -18.40 -6.01 6.04
N GLN A 55 -17.86 -6.25 7.23
CA GLN A 55 -17.63 -5.19 8.23
C GLN A 55 -16.52 -4.22 7.79
N ALA A 56 -15.46 -4.70 7.14
CA ALA A 56 -14.44 -3.81 6.57
C ALA A 56 -15.06 -2.85 5.55
N THR A 57 -15.92 -3.34 4.67
CA THR A 57 -16.64 -2.51 3.69
C THR A 57 -17.58 -1.51 4.37
N GLN A 58 -18.33 -1.92 5.40
CA GLN A 58 -19.19 -1.01 6.15
C GLN A 58 -18.41 0.12 6.83
N HIS A 59 -17.30 -0.21 7.50
CA HIS A 59 -16.41 0.77 8.14
C HIS A 59 -15.81 1.73 7.11
N CYS A 60 -15.36 1.20 5.97
CA CYS A 60 -14.82 2.00 4.87
C CYS A 60 -15.84 3.02 4.36
N ILE A 61 -17.08 2.59 4.10
CA ILE A 61 -18.16 3.47 3.65
C ILE A 61 -18.49 4.51 4.72
N ALA A 62 -18.59 4.12 5.98
CA ALA A 62 -18.90 5.03 7.08
C ALA A 62 -17.86 6.16 7.21
N LEU A 63 -16.58 5.83 7.12
CA LEU A 63 -15.48 6.81 7.18
C LEU A 63 -15.42 7.69 5.93
N GLN A 64 -15.64 7.13 4.73
CA GLN A 64 -15.69 7.91 3.48
C GLN A 64 -16.85 8.92 3.48
N ARG A 65 -18.01 8.56 4.03
CA ARG A 65 -19.16 9.48 4.17
C ARG A 65 -18.87 10.66 5.09
N LYS A 66 -17.83 10.57 5.93
CA LYS A 66 -17.35 11.66 6.79
C LYS A 66 -16.22 12.47 6.15
N GLY A 67 -15.81 12.14 4.94
CA GLY A 67 -14.75 12.84 4.19
C GLY A 67 -13.36 12.23 4.31
N LEU A 68 -13.20 11.13 5.06
CA LEU A 68 -11.88 10.51 5.23
C LEU A 68 -11.50 9.62 4.04
N SER A 69 -10.21 9.68 3.69
CA SER A 69 -9.65 8.81 2.66
C SER A 69 -9.27 7.45 3.25
N VAL A 70 -10.04 6.41 2.93
CA VAL A 70 -9.84 5.05 3.45
C VAL A 70 -9.97 4.00 2.34
N SER A 71 -9.31 2.86 2.53
CA SER A 71 -9.35 1.72 1.61
C SER A 71 -9.41 0.39 2.37
N VAL A 72 -9.90 -0.66 1.70
CA VAL A 72 -9.90 -2.02 2.25
C VAL A 72 -8.96 -2.93 1.47
N ALA A 73 -8.16 -3.72 2.19
CA ALA A 73 -7.24 -4.68 1.60
C ALA A 73 -7.43 -6.06 2.23
N LYS A 74 -7.31 -7.13 1.44
CA LYS A 74 -7.31 -8.48 1.98
C LYS A 74 -5.99 -8.71 2.74
N ASP A 75 -6.07 -9.15 3.99
CA ASP A 75 -4.90 -9.58 4.73
C ASP A 75 -4.32 -10.80 4.02
N GLY A 76 -3.08 -10.67 3.53
CA GLY A 76 -2.45 -11.57 2.57
C GLY A 76 -2.16 -12.95 3.14
N SER A 77 -3.17 -13.81 3.20
CA SER A 77 -3.01 -15.25 3.02
C SER A 77 -3.34 -15.53 1.55
N GLY A 78 -2.31 -15.36 0.69
CA GLY A 78 -2.41 -15.41 -0.76
C GLY A 78 -1.08 -15.15 -1.47
N GLY A 79 -0.04 -15.90 -1.09
CA GLY A 79 1.14 -16.23 -1.92
C GLY A 79 2.39 -15.34 -1.81
N PRO A 80 3.60 -15.90 -1.62
CA PRO A 80 4.81 -15.30 -2.16
C PRO A 80 4.79 -15.51 -3.68
N ASN A 81 4.29 -14.52 -4.42
CA ASN A 81 4.49 -14.51 -5.88
C ASN A 81 4.58 -13.07 -6.40
N GLN A 82 5.67 -12.40 -6.04
CA GLN A 82 6.43 -11.65 -7.03
C GLN A 82 7.54 -12.58 -7.55
N GLY A 83 7.12 -13.67 -8.19
CA GLY A 83 7.92 -14.48 -9.09
C GLY A 83 7.65 -13.99 -10.50
N GLY A 84 8.15 -12.80 -10.83
CA GLY A 84 8.36 -12.40 -12.22
C GLY A 84 9.75 -12.86 -12.63
N GLY A 85 9.90 -14.14 -12.96
CA GLY A 85 10.98 -14.60 -13.85
C GLY A 85 10.71 -14.08 -15.28
N GLY A 86 11.67 -14.02 -16.19
CA GLY A 86 13.02 -14.55 -16.15
C GLY A 86 13.98 -13.64 -16.93
N GLY A 87 15.26 -13.92 -16.73
CA GLY A 87 16.31 -13.30 -17.53
C GLY A 87 16.42 -13.95 -18.90
N ASP A 88 16.76 -13.14 -19.88
CA ASP A 88 17.45 -13.55 -21.09
C ASP A 88 18.72 -12.70 -21.17
N GLY A 89 19.74 -13.14 -20.44
CA GLY A 89 21.10 -12.66 -20.64
C GLY A 89 21.64 -13.33 -21.90
N ASP A 90 21.50 -12.67 -23.05
CA ASP A 90 22.14 -13.08 -24.29
C ASP A 90 23.66 -12.80 -24.19
N GLY A 91 24.35 -13.73 -23.53
CA GLY A 91 25.80 -13.82 -23.52
C GLY A 91 26.29 -14.53 -24.78
N GLY A 92 26.15 -13.87 -25.93
CA GLY A 92 26.69 -14.33 -27.20
C GLY A 92 28.21 -14.16 -27.26
N GLY A 93 28.94 -15.17 -26.80
CA GLY A 93 30.37 -15.35 -27.08
C GLY A 93 30.58 -16.06 -28.42
N GLY A 94 31.38 -15.46 -29.29
CA GLY A 94 31.97 -16.06 -30.49
C GLY A 94 32.74 -14.95 -31.24
N GLY A 95 34.03 -15.02 -31.56
CA GLY A 95 34.89 -16.17 -31.80
C GLY A 95 35.36 -16.12 -33.25
N GLY A 96 36.62 -15.74 -33.49
CA GLY A 96 37.32 -15.81 -34.78
C GLY A 96 37.22 -14.52 -35.61
N GLY A 97 38.24 -14.03 -36.29
CA GLY A 97 39.55 -14.58 -36.63
C GLY A 97 39.92 -14.12 -38.05
N GLY A 98 41.14 -13.59 -38.24
CA GLY A 98 41.74 -13.28 -39.55
C GLY A 98 41.06 -12.12 -40.31
N GLY A 99 41.73 -11.29 -41.09
CA GLY A 99 43.08 -11.28 -41.62
C GLY A 99 43.15 -10.14 -42.66
N ASP A 100 44.35 -9.60 -42.86
CA ASP A 100 44.91 -9.20 -44.16
C ASP A 100 44.02 -8.34 -45.08
N GLY A 101 44.27 -7.03 -45.20
CA GLY A 101 45.23 -6.55 -46.19
C GLY A 101 44.67 -5.34 -46.98
N PRO A 102 45.49 -4.67 -47.80
CA PRO A 102 45.53 -3.19 -47.92
C PRO A 102 44.88 -2.63 -49.19
N SER A 103 44.72 -1.30 -49.25
CA SER A 103 44.91 -0.37 -50.41
C SER A 103 44.08 0.91 -50.15
N THR A 104 44.70 2.10 -49.97
CA THR A 104 44.86 3.17 -51.00
C THR A 104 43.57 3.42 -51.79
N GLU A 105 43.03 4.63 -51.87
CA GLU A 105 43.66 5.91 -52.24
C GLU A 105 43.19 7.11 -51.39
#